data_AF-A0A6L8GTH8-F1
#
_entry.id   AF-A0A6L8GTH8-F1
#
_cell.length_a   1.000
_cell.length_b   1.000
_cell.length_c   1.000
_cell.angle_alpha   90.00
_cell.angle_beta   90.00
_cell.angle_gamma   90.00
#
_symmetry.space_group_name_H-M   'P 1'
#
loop_
_entity.id
_entity.type
_entity.pdbx_description
1 polymer ?
#
loop_
_entity_poly.entity_id
_entity_poly.type
_entity_poly.pdbx_seq_one_letter_code
_entity_poly.pdbx_strand_id
1 'polypeptide(L)'
;MRIRFKKGKNQHKHRPDTLTCIREDGSVTWTHIHRGFAQHDFAHYVVEKTLGYKNAFFGLVAQGYNIPDFSLPTSERPFKIPKEALEVEPIVALLLAERWNNPSRNLINHESKELPENTTPEQIQEMRQGLLKLIRRWDALSPGEAFEIVF
;
A
#
# COMPACT_ATOMS: atom_id res chain seq x y z
N MET A 1 8.57 11.29 1.16
CA MET A 1 7.15 11.68 0.94
C MET A 1 6.29 11.41 2.18
N ARG A 2 5.29 12.24 2.50
CA ARG A 2 4.32 11.97 3.58
C ARG A 2 3.03 11.35 3.03
N ILE A 3 2.56 10.28 3.65
CA ILE A 3 1.33 9.58 3.28
C ILE A 3 0.34 9.69 4.44
N ARG A 4 -0.86 10.15 4.15
CA ARG A 4 -1.94 10.34 5.12
C ARG A 4 -3.13 9.48 4.77
N PHE A 5 -3.53 8.63 5.71
CA PHE A 5 -4.73 7.83 5.65
C PHE A 5 -5.77 8.41 6.60
N LYS A 6 -6.99 8.62 6.12
CA LYS A 6 -8.07 9.22 6.93
C LYS A 6 -9.36 8.42 6.79
N LYS A 7 -9.99 8.14 7.93
CA LYS A 7 -11.33 7.54 7.96
C LYS A 7 -12.40 8.56 7.56
N GLY A 8 -13.39 8.12 6.81
CA GLY A 8 -14.58 8.90 6.48
C GLY A 8 -15.29 9.40 7.74
N LYS A 9 -15.73 10.67 7.74
CA LYS A 9 -16.37 11.32 8.91
C LYS A 9 -17.72 10.73 9.31
N ASN A 10 -18.39 10.02 8.40
CA ASN A 10 -19.72 9.48 8.65
C ASN A 10 -19.94 8.23 7.80
N GLN A 11 -19.85 7.07 8.44
CA GLN A 11 -20.03 5.78 7.79
C GLN A 11 -21.49 5.55 7.35
N HIS A 12 -22.47 6.15 8.04
CA HIS A 12 -23.90 6.08 7.67
C HIS A 12 -24.24 6.91 6.43
N LYS A 13 -23.46 7.96 6.14
CA LYS A 13 -23.57 8.76 4.91
C LYS A 13 -22.60 8.30 3.81
N HIS A 14 -21.99 7.12 3.98
CA HIS A 14 -21.01 6.56 3.04
C HIS A 14 -19.89 7.53 2.64
N ARG A 15 -19.42 8.40 3.55
CA ARG A 15 -18.28 9.24 3.24
C ARG A 15 -17.03 8.35 3.11
N PRO A 16 -16.36 8.31 1.95
CA PRO A 16 -15.24 7.41 1.73
C PRO A 16 -14.04 7.81 2.59
N ASP A 17 -13.21 6.81 2.89
CA ASP A 17 -11.87 7.00 3.41
C ASP A 17 -11.00 7.67 2.34
N THR A 18 -9.89 8.31 2.74
CA THR A 18 -9.01 9.03 1.79
C THR A 18 -7.55 8.71 2.01
N LEU A 19 -6.84 8.56 0.89
CA LEU A 19 -5.39 8.48 0.81
C LEU A 19 -4.89 9.82 0.24
N THR A 20 -3.96 10.47 0.94
CA THR A 20 -3.33 11.71 0.49
C THR A 20 -1.83 11.58 0.59
N CYS A 21 -1.12 11.87 -0.49
CA CYS A 21 0.34 11.91 -0.53
C CYS A 21 0.80 13.34 -0.74
N ILE A 22 1.73 13.79 0.11
CA ILE A 22 2.38 15.10 0.07
C ILE A 22 3.86 14.87 -0.21
N ARG A 23 4.31 15.28 -1.40
CA ARG A 23 5.69 15.10 -1.87
C ARG A 23 6.63 16.11 -1.23
N GLU A 24 7.94 15.94 -1.46
CA GLU A 24 8.97 16.81 -0.88
C GLU A 24 8.90 18.26 -1.39
N ASP A 25 8.49 18.43 -2.65
CA ASP A 25 8.24 19.74 -3.27
C ASP A 25 6.93 20.40 -2.80
N GLY A 26 6.18 19.75 -1.91
CA GLY A 26 4.89 20.22 -1.41
C GLY A 26 3.70 19.93 -2.34
N SER A 27 3.92 19.35 -3.51
CA SER A 27 2.83 18.92 -4.39
C SER A 27 2.02 17.79 -3.75
N VAL A 28 0.73 17.72 -4.09
CA VAL A 28 -0.24 16.82 -3.45
C VAL A 28 -0.99 16.01 -4.50
N THR A 29 -1.12 14.71 -4.25
CA THR A 29 -2.07 13.84 -4.94
C THR A 29 -2.92 13.11 -3.91
N TRP A 30 -4.16 12.80 -4.25
CA TRP A 30 -5.07 12.09 -3.35
C TRP A 30 -6.10 11.27 -4.11
N THR A 31 -6.71 10.30 -3.43
CA THR A 31 -7.86 9.55 -3.93
C THR A 31 -8.79 9.14 -2.79
N HIS A 32 -10.00 8.74 -3.13
CA HIS A 32 -10.86 7.98 -2.25
C HIS A 32 -10.37 6.55 -2.16
N ILE A 33 -10.26 6.03 -0.94
CA ILE A 33 -9.92 4.62 -0.73
C ILE A 33 -11.20 3.82 -0.93
N HIS A 34 -11.15 2.85 -1.85
CA HIS A 34 -12.25 1.90 -2.01
C HIS A 34 -12.46 1.10 -0.72
N ARG A 35 -13.71 0.76 -0.41
CA ARG A 35 -14.03 0.08 0.85
C ARG A 35 -13.25 -1.24 0.96
N GLY A 36 -12.44 -1.38 2.01
CA GLY A 36 -11.58 -2.54 2.23
C GLY A 36 -10.16 -2.43 1.64
N PHE A 37 -9.84 -1.37 0.90
CA PHE A 37 -8.54 -1.21 0.22
C PHE A 37 -7.46 -0.51 1.05
N ALA A 38 -7.77 0.08 2.21
CA ALA A 38 -6.73 0.72 3.04
C ALA A 38 -5.61 -0.28 3.42
N GLN A 39 -5.97 -1.53 3.67
CA GLN A 39 -5.02 -2.60 3.99
C GLN A 39 -4.13 -2.96 2.80
N HIS A 40 -4.66 -2.85 1.58
CA HIS A 40 -3.90 -3.03 0.35
C HIS A 40 -2.82 -1.96 0.21
N ASP A 41 -3.18 -0.70 0.42
CA ASP A 41 -2.20 0.39 0.43
C ASP A 41 -1.18 0.22 1.57
N PHE A 42 -1.56 -0.30 2.74
CA PHE A 42 -0.58 -0.62 3.80
C PHE A 42 0.41 -1.70 3.38
N ALA A 43 -0.07 -2.73 2.65
CA ALA A 43 0.77 -3.79 2.13
C ALA A 43 1.77 -3.26 1.10
N HIS A 44 1.33 -2.40 0.16
CA HIS A 44 2.25 -1.69 -0.74
C HIS A 44 3.31 -0.91 0.03
N TYR A 45 2.90 -0.11 1.01
CA TYR A 45 3.85 0.68 1.79
C TYR A 45 4.93 -0.20 2.44
N VAL A 46 4.56 -1.30 3.10
CA VAL A 46 5.55 -2.13 3.81
C VAL A 46 6.44 -2.92 2.84
N VAL A 47 5.87 -3.49 1.77
CA VAL A 47 6.64 -4.25 0.78
C VAL A 47 7.64 -3.32 0.10
N GLU A 48 7.19 -2.17 -0.40
CA GLU A 48 8.06 -1.24 -1.11
C GLU A 48 9.13 -0.64 -0.21
N LYS A 49 8.80 -0.34 1.05
CA LYS A 49 9.76 0.20 2.01
C LYS A 49 10.84 -0.83 2.37
N THR A 50 10.43 -2.07 2.67
CA THR A 50 11.35 -3.13 3.13
C THR A 50 12.22 -3.68 1.99
N LEU A 51 11.68 -3.80 0.77
CA LEU A 51 12.44 -4.27 -0.40
C LEU A 51 13.15 -3.14 -1.15
N GLY A 52 12.91 -1.88 -0.77
CA GLY A 52 13.55 -0.72 -1.38
C GLY A 52 13.01 -0.35 -2.76
N TYR A 53 11.82 -0.83 -3.13
CA TYR A 53 11.18 -0.54 -4.41
C TYR A 53 10.92 0.95 -4.59
N LYS A 54 11.35 1.48 -5.74
CA LYS A 54 11.22 2.89 -6.11
C LYS A 54 10.31 3.10 -7.31
N ASN A 55 10.04 2.06 -8.08
CA ASN A 55 9.24 2.04 -9.30
C ASN A 55 7.98 1.17 -9.14
N ALA A 56 7.56 0.94 -7.90
CA ALA A 56 6.24 0.42 -7.51
C ALA A 56 5.28 1.57 -7.16
N PHE A 57 4.11 1.31 -6.57
CA PHE A 57 3.03 2.30 -6.42
C PHE A 57 3.46 3.55 -5.63
N PHE A 58 3.88 3.43 -4.37
CA PHE A 58 4.31 4.60 -3.58
C PHE A 58 5.65 5.16 -4.05
N GLY A 59 6.53 4.31 -4.58
CA GLY A 59 7.75 4.71 -5.27
C GLY A 59 7.48 5.71 -6.40
N LEU A 60 6.57 5.36 -7.30
CA LEU A 60 6.15 6.23 -8.40
C LEU A 60 5.43 7.46 -7.88
N VAL A 61 4.52 7.33 -6.90
CA VAL A 61 3.85 8.52 -6.34
C VAL A 61 4.88 9.49 -5.74
N ALA A 62 5.94 9.02 -5.09
CA ALA A 62 7.03 9.85 -4.58
C ALA A 62 7.83 10.56 -5.69
N GLN A 63 7.93 9.97 -6.88
CA GLN A 63 8.60 10.54 -8.05
C GLN A 63 7.76 11.60 -8.80
N GLY A 64 6.49 11.82 -8.44
CA GLY A 64 5.64 12.85 -9.08
C GLY A 64 4.37 12.33 -9.74
N TYR A 65 4.16 11.01 -9.81
CA TYR A 65 3.01 10.41 -10.47
C TYR A 65 1.74 10.58 -9.62
N ASN A 66 0.58 10.84 -10.23
CA ASN A 66 -0.65 11.06 -9.49
C ASN A 66 -1.43 9.75 -9.31
N ILE A 67 -2.01 9.58 -8.12
CA ILE A 67 -2.75 8.36 -7.75
C ILE A 67 -3.92 8.06 -8.73
N PRO A 68 -4.72 9.05 -9.18
CA PRO A 68 -5.80 8.77 -10.14
C PRO A 68 -5.32 8.20 -11.47
N ASP A 69 -4.08 8.50 -11.90
CA ASP A 69 -3.55 8.07 -13.20
C ASP A 69 -3.38 6.54 -13.29
N PHE A 70 -3.19 5.87 -12.15
CA PHE A 70 -3.07 4.41 -12.09
C PHE A 70 -4.38 3.71 -12.48
N SER A 71 -5.53 4.36 -12.25
CA SER A 71 -6.85 3.83 -12.60
C SER A 71 -7.27 4.12 -14.05
N LEU A 72 -6.50 4.92 -14.80
CA LEU A 72 -6.80 5.22 -16.20
C LEU A 72 -6.57 3.99 -17.09
N PRO A 73 -7.36 3.85 -18.17
CA PRO A 73 -7.07 2.88 -19.24
C PRO A 73 -5.66 3.06 -19.79
N THR A 74 -5.05 1.97 -20.28
CA THR A 74 -3.68 2.01 -20.84
C THR A 74 -3.50 3.05 -21.96
N SER A 75 -4.55 3.33 -22.74
CA SER A 75 -4.55 4.33 -23.80
C SER A 75 -4.52 5.78 -23.30
N GLU A 76 -4.94 6.02 -22.06
CA GLU A 76 -5.09 7.35 -21.45
C GLU A 76 -4.05 7.61 -20.35
N ARG A 77 -3.43 6.55 -19.81
CA ARG A 77 -2.43 6.67 -18.76
C ARG A 77 -1.18 7.41 -19.30
N PRO A 78 -0.67 8.43 -18.59
CA PRO A 78 0.46 9.23 -19.06
C PRO A 78 1.83 8.50 -18.97
N PHE A 79 1.84 7.25 -18.51
CA PHE A 79 3.05 6.47 -18.33
C PHE A 79 2.81 4.97 -18.49
N LYS A 80 3.89 4.23 -18.75
CA LYS A 80 3.89 2.76 -18.76
C LYS A 80 4.13 2.26 -17.34
N ILE A 81 3.38 1.24 -16.92
CA ILE A 81 3.60 0.59 -15.63
C ILE A 81 4.97 -0.09 -15.65
N PRO A 82 5.89 0.26 -14.74
CA PRO A 82 7.19 -0.40 -14.66
C PRO A 82 7.06 -1.87 -14.25
N LYS A 83 8.08 -2.66 -14.58
CA LYS A 83 8.14 -4.08 -14.21
C LYS A 83 8.00 -4.28 -12.68
N GLU A 84 8.69 -3.46 -11.89
CA GLU A 84 8.64 -3.54 -10.42
C GLU A 84 7.23 -3.30 -9.87
N ALA A 85 6.45 -2.40 -10.47
CA ALA A 85 5.04 -2.18 -10.11
C ALA A 85 4.13 -3.37 -10.48
N LEU A 86 4.54 -4.25 -11.38
CA LEU A 86 3.83 -5.51 -11.66
C LEU A 86 4.29 -6.63 -10.72
N GLU A 87 5.59 -6.70 -10.42
CA GLU A 87 6.19 -7.71 -9.55
C GLU A 87 5.81 -7.53 -8.07
N VAL A 88 5.48 -6.31 -7.64
CA VAL A 88 5.05 -6.04 -6.26
C VAL A 88 3.65 -6.60 -5.95
N GLU A 89 2.77 -6.68 -6.95
CA GLU A 89 1.35 -7.02 -6.76
C GLU A 89 1.14 -8.44 -6.21
N PRO A 90 1.79 -9.50 -6.73
CA PRO A 90 1.73 -10.83 -6.12
C PRO A 90 2.19 -10.87 -4.66
N ILE A 91 3.25 -10.13 -4.32
CA ILE A 91 3.78 -10.07 -2.94
C ILE A 91 2.76 -9.42 -2.01
N VAL A 92 2.17 -8.30 -2.44
CA VAL A 92 1.09 -7.61 -1.72
C VAL A 92 -0.10 -8.55 -1.52
N ALA A 93 -0.52 -9.26 -2.56
CA ALA A 93 -1.63 -10.20 -2.51
C ALA A 93 -1.36 -11.36 -1.54
N LEU A 94 -0.16 -11.96 -1.57
CA LEU A 94 0.24 -13.04 -0.67
C LEU A 94 0.28 -12.58 0.80
N LEU A 95 0.84 -11.39 1.05
CA LEU A 95 0.93 -10.83 2.40
C LEU A 95 -0.46 -10.59 3.01
N LEU A 96 -1.42 -10.11 2.22
CA LEU A 96 -2.80 -9.93 2.64
C LEU A 96 -3.55 -11.26 2.78
N ALA A 97 -3.36 -12.20 1.84
CA ALA A 97 -3.98 -13.52 1.88
C ALA A 97 -3.55 -14.32 3.11
N GLU A 98 -2.28 -14.26 3.48
CA GLU A 98 -1.75 -14.90 4.70
C GLU A 98 -2.46 -14.43 5.96
N ARG A 99 -2.77 -13.13 6.04
CA ARG A 99 -3.52 -12.57 7.16
C ARG A 99 -4.94 -13.16 7.23
N TRP A 100 -5.65 -13.27 6.11
CA TRP A 100 -7.03 -13.76 6.11
C TRP A 100 -7.12 -15.28 6.31
N ASN A 101 -6.12 -16.04 5.85
CA ASN A 101 -6.15 -17.51 5.81
C ASN A 101 -5.51 -18.20 7.03
N ASN A 102 -5.31 -17.48 8.13
CA ASN A 102 -4.53 -17.87 9.32
C ASN A 102 -3.01 -17.72 9.08
N PRO A 103 -2.30 -16.85 9.86
CA PRO A 103 -0.86 -16.63 9.73
C PRO A 103 -0.01 -17.90 9.83
N SER A 104 -0.53 -18.97 10.44
CA SER A 104 0.16 -20.26 10.54
C SER A 104 0.40 -20.96 9.19
N ARG A 105 -0.29 -20.54 8.12
CA ARG A 105 -0.13 -21.13 6.78
C ARG A 105 1.12 -20.65 6.04
N ASN A 106 1.80 -19.61 6.53
CA ASN A 106 3.09 -19.16 6.01
C ASN A 106 3.10 -18.97 4.47
N LEU A 107 2.00 -18.47 3.90
CA LEU A 107 1.72 -18.50 2.46
C LEU A 107 2.79 -17.79 1.63
N ILE A 108 3.27 -16.63 2.10
CA ILE A 108 4.31 -15.88 1.39
C ILE A 108 5.64 -16.65 1.29
N ASN A 109 5.92 -17.53 2.26
CA ASN A 109 7.09 -18.41 2.23
C ASN A 109 6.85 -19.68 1.40
N HIS A 110 5.62 -20.20 1.37
CA HIS A 110 5.26 -21.35 0.54
C HIS A 110 5.23 -21.00 -0.95
N GLU A 111 4.81 -19.79 -1.29
CA GLU A 111 4.72 -19.28 -2.66
C GLU A 111 5.98 -18.47 -3.04
N SER A 112 7.16 -18.92 -2.57
CA SER A 112 8.45 -18.21 -2.66
C SER A 112 8.88 -17.80 -4.07
N LYS A 113 8.24 -18.33 -5.12
CA LYS A 113 8.48 -17.96 -6.52
C LYS A 113 8.03 -16.53 -6.85
N GLU A 114 7.10 -15.98 -6.09
CA GLU A 114 6.60 -14.61 -6.26
C GLU A 114 7.48 -13.57 -5.55
N LEU A 115 8.42 -14.03 -4.71
CA LEU A 115 9.37 -13.15 -4.04
C LEU A 115 10.64 -12.97 -4.89
N PRO A 116 11.28 -11.79 -4.85
CA PRO A 116 12.64 -11.63 -5.36
C PRO A 116 13.58 -12.67 -4.75
N GLU A 117 14.50 -13.21 -5.55
CA GLU A 117 15.44 -14.28 -5.16
C GLU A 117 16.24 -13.97 -3.88
N ASN A 118 16.44 -12.69 -3.57
CA ASN A 118 17.20 -12.22 -2.40
C ASN A 118 16.33 -11.78 -1.21
N THR A 119 15.02 -12.06 -1.22
CA THR A 119 14.14 -11.70 -0.10
C THR A 119 14.45 -12.58 1.10
N THR A 120 14.93 -11.97 2.20
CA THR A 120 15.32 -12.73 3.39
C THR A 120 14.12 -13.01 4.32
N PRO A 121 14.18 -14.08 5.15
CA PRO A 121 13.17 -14.33 6.17
C PRO A 121 12.94 -13.13 7.11
N GLU A 122 13.99 -12.37 7.42
CA GLU A 122 13.92 -11.17 8.25
C GLU A 122 13.10 -10.07 7.56
N GLN A 123 13.31 -9.85 6.26
CA GLN A 123 12.50 -8.90 5.48
C GLN A 123 11.03 -9.32 5.44
N ILE A 124 10.74 -10.61 5.28
CA ILE A 124 9.36 -11.12 5.32
C ILE A 124 8.73 -10.86 6.69
N GLN A 125 9.48 -11.11 7.76
CA GLN A 125 9.02 -10.85 9.11
C GLN A 125 8.79 -9.36 9.38
N GLU A 126 9.64 -8.49 8.84
CA GLU A 126 9.50 -7.04 8.91
C GLU A 126 8.21 -6.57 8.20
N MET A 127 7.96 -7.06 6.99
CA MET A 127 6.74 -6.74 6.22
C MET A 127 5.48 -7.14 6.99
N ARG A 128 5.45 -8.34 7.59
CA ARG A 128 4.34 -8.82 8.43
C ARG A 128 4.09 -7.93 9.63
N GLN A 129 5.14 -7.62 10.38
CA GLN A 129 5.04 -6.78 11.58
C GLN A 129 4.61 -5.35 11.23
N GLY A 130 5.17 -4.80 10.14
CA GLY A 130 4.80 -3.49 9.61
C GLY A 130 3.32 -3.44 9.24
N LEU A 131 2.82 -4.43 8.49
CA LEU A 131 1.43 -4.49 8.06
C LEU A 131 0.50 -4.56 9.28
N LEU A 132 0.78 -5.46 10.22
CA LEU A 132 -0.02 -5.60 11.44
C LEU A 132 -0.05 -4.32 12.27
N LYS A 133 1.08 -3.61 12.36
CA LYS A 133 1.17 -2.32 13.05
C LYS A 133 0.28 -1.27 12.41
N LEU A 134 0.31 -1.14 11.08
CA LEU A 134 -0.52 -0.16 10.36
C LEU A 134 -2.00 -0.49 10.44
N ILE A 135 -2.36 -1.76 10.35
CA ILE A 135 -3.75 -2.22 10.52
C ILE A 135 -4.27 -1.87 11.92
N ARG A 136 -3.52 -2.18 12.98
CA ARG A 136 -3.91 -1.83 14.35
C ARG A 136 -4.11 -0.31 14.52
N ARG A 137 -3.22 0.47 13.91
CA ARG A 137 -3.29 1.94 13.92
C ARG A 137 -4.54 2.44 13.20
N TRP A 138 -4.89 1.82 12.07
CA TRP A 138 -6.11 2.10 11.31
C TRP A 138 -7.35 1.73 12.10
N ASP A 139 -7.42 0.52 12.66
CA ASP A 139 -8.59 0.03 13.39
C ASP A 139 -8.90 0.89 14.62
N ALA A 140 -7.86 1.41 15.29
CA ALA A 140 -7.99 2.32 16.43
C ALA A 140 -8.53 3.72 16.09
N LEU A 141 -8.53 4.15 14.82
CA LEU A 141 -9.05 5.47 14.43
C LEU A 141 -10.59 5.53 14.54
N SER A 142 -11.09 6.63 15.07
CA SER A 142 -12.50 7.02 14.98
C SER A 142 -12.83 7.61 13.60
N PRO A 143 -14.11 7.64 13.18
CA PRO A 143 -14.53 8.33 11.97
C PRO A 143 -14.03 9.77 11.90
N GLY A 144 -13.39 10.15 10.79
CA GLY A 144 -12.84 11.48 10.58
C GLY A 144 -11.39 11.68 11.05
N GLU A 145 -10.86 10.76 11.86
CA GLU A 145 -9.46 10.78 12.27
C GLU A 145 -8.54 10.27 11.15
N ALA A 146 -7.25 10.59 11.28
CA ALA A 146 -6.24 10.25 10.31
C ALA A 146 -4.93 9.91 11.01
N PHE A 147 -4.08 9.17 10.31
CA PHE A 147 -2.69 9.01 10.69
C PHE A 147 -1.77 9.27 9.49
N GLU A 148 -0.53 9.66 9.78
CA GLU A 148 0.52 9.87 8.79
C GLU A 148 1.67 8.87 8.95
N ILE A 149 2.29 8.52 7.83
CA ILE A 149 3.53 7.75 7.73
C ILE A 149 4.47 8.39 6.69
N VAL A 150 5.76 8.09 6.78
CA VAL A 150 6.79 8.64 5.89
C VAL A 150 7.34 7.53 5.00
N PHE A 151 7.20 7.74 3.70
CA PHE A 151 7.75 6.88 2.66
C PHE A 151 9.07 7.44 2.14
#